data_AF-A0A4Q5SBB9-F1
#
_entry.id   AF-A0A4Q5SBB9-F1
#
_cell.length_a   1.000
_cell.length_b   1.000
_cell.length_c   1.000
_cell.angle_alpha   90.00
_cell.angle_beta   90.00
_cell.angle_gamma   90.00
#
_symmetry.space_group_name_H-M   'P 1'
#
loop_
_entity.id
_entity.type
_entity.pdbx_description
1 polymer ?
#
loop_
_entity_poly.entity_id
_entity_poly.type
_entity_poly.pdbx_seq_one_letter_code
_entity_poly.pdbx_strand_id
1 'polypeptide(L)'
;YLTEKEPWKTIKTDPEAAKEALHNSVILIGHLATCLQVFLPRTAKKILGMLNWNVDTLYYDEEIIVSNGHRLSQPELLFEKIEDEVIERQLQKLRSQKEAVQEAQAAIVSPAKENITFEQFAGLDIRTGTILTAEKVAKTKKLLKLTIDTGIDQRTVVSGIAECFECEAIIGQKVSILVNLEPREIKGIMSQGMILMAEDAAGKLSFVHPVADMHNGAVIR
;
A
#
# COMPACT_ATOMS: atom_id res chain seq x y z
N TYR A 1 15.92 -28.61 31.11
CA TYR A 1 15.99 -27.86 32.38
C TYR A 1 14.71 -27.92 33.22
N LEU A 2 13.64 -27.15 32.91
CA LEU A 2 12.45 -27.08 33.78
C LEU A 2 11.78 -28.45 34.02
N THR A 3 11.65 -29.27 32.96
CA THR A 3 11.10 -30.63 33.04
C THR A 3 11.97 -31.59 33.84
N GLU A 4 13.29 -31.42 33.83
CA GLU A 4 14.20 -32.30 34.57
C GLU A 4 14.23 -31.95 36.06
N LYS A 5 14.04 -30.68 36.41
CA LYS A 5 14.03 -30.19 37.80
C LYS A 5 12.68 -30.31 38.50
N GLU A 6 11.59 -30.50 37.73
CA GLU A 6 10.22 -30.71 38.20
C GLU A 6 9.82 -29.84 39.42
N PRO A 7 9.92 -28.50 39.35
CA PRO A 7 9.69 -27.61 40.50
C PRO A 7 8.32 -27.80 41.18
N TRP A 8 7.31 -28.22 40.42
CA TRP A 8 5.97 -28.52 40.94
C TRP A 8 5.93 -29.74 41.88
N LYS A 9 6.92 -30.64 41.80
CA LYS A 9 7.11 -31.75 42.74
C LYS A 9 8.10 -31.38 43.84
N THR A 10 9.26 -30.84 43.46
CA THR A 10 10.37 -30.58 44.40
C THR A 10 10.03 -29.53 45.44
N ILE A 11 9.10 -28.61 45.17
CA ILE A 11 8.59 -27.64 46.16
C ILE A 11 8.03 -28.30 47.44
N LYS A 12 7.58 -29.57 47.36
CA LYS A 12 7.02 -30.31 48.49
C LYS A 12 8.08 -30.94 49.38
N THR A 13 9.29 -31.16 48.86
CA THR A 13 10.37 -31.91 49.53
C THR A 13 11.58 -31.05 49.82
N ASP A 14 11.96 -30.18 48.88
CA ASP A 14 13.09 -29.26 48.95
C ASP A 14 12.70 -27.91 48.32
N PRO A 15 12.16 -26.96 49.11
CA PRO A 15 11.73 -25.67 48.61
C PRO A 15 12.85 -24.80 48.03
N GLU A 16 14.09 -24.93 48.53
CA GLU A 16 15.21 -24.14 48.02
C GLU A 16 15.64 -24.63 46.62
N ALA A 17 15.67 -25.94 46.39
CA ALA A 17 15.93 -26.48 45.05
C ALA A 17 14.86 -26.07 44.03
N ALA A 18 13.58 -26.04 44.43
CA ALA A 18 12.50 -25.56 43.55
C ALA A 18 12.64 -24.07 43.23
N LYS A 19 13.02 -23.25 44.22
CA LYS A 19 13.29 -21.83 44.05
C LYS A 19 14.46 -21.57 43.10
N GLU A 20 15.56 -22.30 43.23
CA GLU A 20 16.72 -22.20 42.32
C GLU A 20 16.33 -22.55 40.87
N ALA A 21 15.57 -23.64 40.68
CA ALA A 21 15.11 -24.05 39.36
C ALA A 21 14.20 -23.00 38.69
N LEU A 22 13.30 -22.38 39.45
CA LEU A 22 12.44 -21.31 38.93
C LEU A 22 13.22 -20.02 38.64
N HIS A 23 14.16 -19.65 39.52
CA HIS A 23 15.03 -18.48 39.33
C HIS A 23 15.85 -18.60 38.03
N ASN A 24 16.52 -19.74 37.84
CA ASN A 24 17.28 -20.00 36.62
C ASN A 24 16.38 -20.02 35.37
N SER A 25 15.16 -20.53 35.50
CA SER A 25 14.20 -20.52 34.38
C SER A 25 13.81 -19.11 33.95
N VAL A 26 13.63 -18.18 34.89
CA VAL A 26 13.36 -16.76 34.57
C VAL A 26 14.53 -16.13 33.83
N ILE A 27 15.76 -16.38 34.29
CA ILE A 27 16.99 -15.88 33.64
C ILE A 27 17.10 -16.43 32.21
N LEU A 28 16.85 -17.73 32.00
CA LEU A 28 16.88 -18.36 30.68
C LEU A 28 15.83 -17.76 29.73
N ILE A 29 14.62 -17.48 30.22
CA ILE A 29 13.57 -16.82 29.43
C ILE A 29 14.02 -15.40 29.01
N GLY A 30 14.72 -14.68 29.88
CA GLY A 30 15.31 -13.38 29.56
C GLY A 30 16.33 -13.42 28.42
N HIS A 31 17.27 -14.37 28.49
CA HIS A 31 18.27 -14.58 27.44
C HIS A 31 17.59 -14.98 26.13
N LEU A 32 16.56 -15.83 26.19
CA LEU A 32 15.78 -16.20 25.02
C LEU A 32 15.09 -14.98 24.39
N ALA A 33 14.49 -14.10 25.18
CA ALA A 33 13.90 -12.85 24.68
C ALA A 33 14.94 -11.99 23.94
N THR A 34 16.15 -11.89 24.50
CA THR A 34 17.29 -11.16 23.90
C THR A 34 17.68 -11.75 22.54
N CYS A 35 17.76 -13.08 22.43
CA CYS A 35 18.03 -13.76 21.15
C CYS A 35 16.88 -13.58 20.14
N LEU A 36 15.63 -13.57 20.61
CA LEU A 36 14.45 -13.46 19.76
C LEU A 36 14.22 -12.06 19.19
N GLN A 37 14.79 -11.00 19.78
CA GLN A 37 14.46 -9.61 19.38
C GLN A 37 14.74 -9.29 17.90
N VAL A 38 15.75 -9.94 17.31
CA VAL A 38 16.15 -9.74 15.89
C VAL A 38 15.15 -10.38 14.92
N PHE A 39 14.49 -11.47 15.32
CA PHE A 39 13.61 -12.24 14.44
C PHE A 39 12.12 -12.04 14.78
N LEU A 40 11.81 -11.93 16.07
CA LEU A 40 10.48 -11.84 16.64
C LEU A 40 10.41 -10.69 17.67
N PRO A 41 10.58 -9.41 17.25
CA PRO A 41 10.64 -8.27 18.17
C PRO A 41 9.37 -8.11 19.01
N ARG A 42 8.20 -8.44 18.43
CA ARG A 42 6.92 -8.41 19.15
C ARG A 42 6.84 -9.47 20.24
N THR A 43 7.31 -10.68 19.95
CA THR A 43 7.32 -11.78 20.92
C THR A 43 8.32 -11.48 22.04
N ALA A 44 9.52 -11.01 21.71
CA ALA A 44 10.51 -10.59 22.69
C ALA A 44 9.93 -9.53 23.63
N LYS A 45 9.28 -8.49 23.10
CA LYS A 45 8.62 -7.45 23.91
C LYS A 45 7.51 -7.99 24.82
N LYS A 46 6.70 -8.94 24.35
CA LYS A 46 5.70 -9.62 25.18
C LYS A 46 6.35 -10.39 26.33
N ILE A 47 7.44 -11.13 26.06
CA ILE A 47 8.19 -11.85 27.10
C ILE A 47 8.73 -10.88 28.15
N LEU A 48 9.36 -9.78 27.73
CA LEU A 48 9.89 -8.76 28.65
C LEU A 48 8.77 -8.12 29.49
N GLY A 49 7.60 -7.88 28.90
CA GLY A 49 6.41 -7.42 29.62
C GLY A 49 5.95 -8.41 30.70
N MET A 50 5.92 -9.72 30.39
CA MET A 50 5.61 -10.78 31.37
C MET A 50 6.66 -10.87 32.49
N LEU A 51 7.93 -10.67 32.14
CA LEU A 51 9.03 -10.59 33.10
C LEU A 51 9.07 -9.27 33.88
N ASN A 52 8.20 -8.31 33.55
CA ASN A 52 8.16 -6.97 34.12
C ASN A 52 9.51 -6.22 34.01
N TRP A 53 10.17 -6.39 32.87
CA TRP A 53 11.37 -5.65 32.50
C TRP A 53 11.02 -4.63 31.43
N ASN A 54 10.81 -3.38 31.85
CA ASN A 54 10.48 -2.27 30.97
C ASN A 54 11.75 -1.72 30.31
N VAL A 55 12.42 -2.56 29.52
CA VAL A 55 13.60 -2.21 28.74
C VAL A 55 13.25 -2.26 27.25
N ASP A 56 13.73 -1.27 26.49
CA ASP A 56 13.47 -1.18 25.05
C ASP A 56 14.32 -2.17 24.24
N THR A 57 15.52 -2.52 24.74
CA THR A 57 16.45 -3.46 24.12
C THR A 57 17.32 -4.07 25.20
N LEU A 58 17.54 -5.39 25.13
CA LEU A 58 18.56 -6.08 25.92
C LEU A 58 19.79 -6.29 25.04
N TYR A 59 20.97 -6.00 25.58
CA TYR A 59 22.22 -6.26 24.87
C TYR A 59 22.70 -7.70 25.13
N TYR A 60 23.39 -8.29 24.15
CA TYR A 60 23.83 -9.68 24.21
C TYR A 60 24.91 -9.95 25.26
N ASP A 61 25.62 -8.91 25.66
CA ASP A 61 26.72 -8.89 26.61
C ASP A 61 26.30 -8.43 28.02
N GLU A 62 25.01 -8.19 28.24
CA GLU A 62 24.48 -7.83 29.56
C GLU A 62 24.08 -9.06 30.38
N GLU A 63 24.48 -9.06 31.65
CA GLU A 63 24.06 -10.08 32.60
C GLU A 63 22.63 -9.82 33.09
N ILE A 64 21.78 -10.84 32.99
CA ILE A 64 20.39 -10.77 33.47
C ILE A 64 20.35 -11.15 34.94
N ILE A 65 20.10 -10.16 35.80
CA ILE A 65 20.02 -10.34 37.25
C ILE A 65 18.58 -10.17 37.73
N VAL A 66 18.05 -11.21 38.40
CA VAL A 66 16.72 -11.17 39.03
C VAL A 66 16.89 -10.94 40.53
N SER A 67 16.54 -9.74 41.02
CA SER A 67 16.63 -9.43 42.45
C SER A 67 15.53 -10.13 43.26
N ASN A 68 15.84 -10.50 44.50
CA ASN A 68 14.84 -11.00 45.45
C ASN A 68 13.73 -9.95 45.66
N GLY A 69 12.47 -10.37 45.57
CA GLY A 69 11.31 -9.49 45.65
C GLY A 69 10.81 -8.93 44.31
N HIS A 70 11.51 -9.22 43.20
CA HIS A 70 11.01 -8.91 41.85
C HIS A 70 9.67 -9.59 41.59
N ARG A 71 8.72 -8.85 41.01
CA ARG A 71 7.37 -9.36 40.70
C ARG A 71 7.19 -9.49 39.19
N LEU A 72 6.81 -10.69 38.78
CA LEU A 72 6.40 -10.98 37.41
C LEU A 72 5.00 -10.44 37.14
N SER A 73 4.73 -10.11 35.88
CA SER A 73 3.40 -9.73 35.40
C SER A 73 2.55 -10.97 35.13
N GLN A 74 1.27 -10.78 34.74
CA GLN A 74 0.42 -11.91 34.37
C GLN A 74 0.94 -12.61 33.11
N PRO A 75 0.93 -13.96 33.08
CA PRO A 75 1.34 -14.71 31.90
C PRO A 75 0.29 -14.60 30.79
N GLU A 76 0.77 -14.39 29.57
CA GLU A 76 -0.03 -14.33 28.36
C GLU A 76 0.42 -15.41 27.36
N LEU A 77 -0.46 -15.79 26.43
CA LEU A 77 -0.12 -16.72 25.37
C LEU A 77 0.82 -16.05 24.35
N LEU A 78 2.00 -16.62 24.14
CA LEU A 78 2.98 -16.09 23.20
C LEU A 78 2.59 -16.32 21.74
N PHE A 79 2.08 -17.53 21.46
CA PHE A 79 1.72 -17.96 20.11
C PHE A 79 0.36 -18.65 20.15
N GLU A 80 -0.56 -18.14 19.34
CA GLU A 80 -1.80 -18.83 19.04
C GLU A 80 -1.52 -19.88 17.96
N LYS A 81 -2.12 -21.06 18.12
CA LYS A 81 -2.09 -22.07 17.07
C LYS A 81 -2.86 -21.54 15.87
N ILE A 82 -2.28 -21.67 14.68
CA ILE A 82 -2.97 -21.33 13.45
C ILE A 82 -3.90 -22.50 13.12
N GLU A 83 -5.20 -22.25 13.10
CA GLU A 83 -6.20 -23.24 12.71
C GLU A 83 -6.37 -23.28 11.19
N ASP A 84 -6.80 -24.43 10.67
CA ASP A 84 -6.92 -24.70 9.23
C ASP A 84 -7.83 -23.68 8.52
N GLU A 85 -8.89 -23.21 9.19
CA GLU A 85 -9.79 -22.19 8.66
C GLU A 85 -9.05 -20.86 8.36
N VAL A 86 -8.09 -20.48 9.20
CA VAL A 86 -7.28 -19.27 9.00
C VAL A 86 -6.36 -19.44 7.79
N ILE A 87 -5.79 -20.63 7.63
CA ILE A 87 -4.93 -20.99 6.49
C ILE A 87 -5.74 -20.92 5.20
N GLU A 88 -6.91 -21.58 5.17
CA GLU A 88 -7.80 -21.59 4.01
C GLU A 88 -8.22 -20.18 3.61
N ARG A 89 -8.61 -19.35 4.57
CA ARG A 89 -8.97 -17.96 4.33
C ARG A 89 -7.82 -17.16 3.72
N GLN A 90 -6.59 -17.35 4.21
CA GLN A 90 -5.41 -16.67 3.64
C GLN A 90 -5.07 -17.18 2.23
N LEU A 91 -5.18 -18.49 1.99
CA LEU A 91 -4.97 -19.08 0.67
C LEU A 91 -6.00 -18.59 -0.36
N GLN A 92 -7.27 -18.50 0.04
CA GLN A 92 -8.33 -17.98 -0.83
C GLN A 92 -8.08 -16.51 -1.21
N LYS A 93 -7.63 -15.69 -0.25
CA LYS A 93 -7.25 -14.30 -0.51
C LYS A 93 -6.08 -14.17 -1.49
N LEU A 94 -5.09 -15.07 -1.40
CA LEU A 94 -3.96 -15.08 -2.33
C LEU A 94 -4.39 -15.54 -3.73
N ARG A 95 -5.31 -16.50 -3.83
CA ARG A 95 -5.85 -16.97 -5.12
C ARG A 95 -6.67 -15.89 -5.81
N SER A 96 -7.59 -15.24 -5.10
CA SER A 96 -8.42 -14.18 -5.70
C SER A 96 -7.59 -12.98 -6.17
N GLN A 97 -6.51 -12.64 -5.47
CA GLN A 97 -5.57 -11.63 -5.95
C GLN A 97 -4.82 -12.06 -7.21
N LYS A 98 -4.38 -13.32 -7.30
CA LYS A 98 -3.74 -13.85 -8.50
C LYS A 98 -4.72 -13.88 -9.68
N GLU A 99 -5.94 -14.36 -9.47
CA GLU A 99 -6.99 -14.42 -10.48
C GLU A 99 -7.36 -13.02 -10.98
N ALA A 100 -7.52 -12.04 -10.10
CA ALA A 100 -7.77 -10.65 -10.49
C ALA A 100 -6.63 -10.04 -11.34
N VAL A 101 -5.37 -10.36 -11.00
CA VAL A 101 -4.21 -9.92 -11.80
C VAL A 101 -4.16 -10.64 -13.14
N GLN A 102 -4.52 -11.92 -13.17
CA GLN A 102 -4.48 -12.74 -14.38
C GLN A 102 -5.63 -12.40 -15.33
N GLU A 103 -6.83 -12.10 -14.83
CA GLU A 103 -7.94 -11.54 -15.60
C GLU A 103 -7.63 -10.14 -16.13
N ALA A 104 -6.95 -9.30 -15.34
CA ALA A 104 -6.47 -8.00 -15.80
C ALA A 104 -5.34 -8.10 -16.84
N GLN A 105 -4.58 -9.20 -16.89
CA GLN A 105 -3.57 -9.44 -17.94
C GLN A 105 -4.15 -10.15 -19.17
N ALA A 106 -5.26 -10.87 -19.00
CA ALA A 106 -5.93 -11.62 -20.07
C ALA A 106 -6.99 -10.81 -20.80
N ALA A 107 -7.24 -9.53 -20.46
CA ALA A 107 -8.26 -8.81 -21.20
C ALA A 107 -7.83 -8.58 -22.64
N ILE A 108 -8.79 -8.89 -23.48
CA ILE A 108 -8.72 -8.93 -24.92
C ILE A 108 -8.44 -7.50 -25.39
N VAL A 109 -7.25 -7.27 -25.94
CA VAL A 109 -6.93 -6.00 -26.59
C VAL A 109 -7.97 -5.80 -27.69
N SER A 110 -8.67 -4.67 -27.66
CA SER A 110 -9.67 -4.33 -28.67
C SER A 110 -9.02 -4.43 -30.06
N PRO A 111 -9.70 -5.00 -31.07
CA PRO A 111 -9.15 -5.08 -32.41
C PRO A 111 -8.80 -3.68 -32.90
N ALA A 112 -7.67 -3.56 -33.60
CA ALA A 112 -7.25 -2.29 -34.17
C ALA A 112 -8.36 -1.72 -35.07
N LYS A 113 -8.59 -0.41 -34.98
CA LYS A 113 -9.47 0.30 -35.92
C LYS A 113 -8.90 0.22 -37.33
N GLU A 114 -9.73 0.50 -38.33
CA GLU A 114 -9.30 0.59 -39.72
C GLU A 114 -8.17 1.61 -39.90
N ASN A 115 -7.32 1.38 -40.90
CA ASN A 115 -6.20 2.26 -41.22
C ASN A 115 -6.71 3.64 -41.66
N ILE A 116 -6.14 4.70 -41.07
CA ILE A 116 -6.36 6.08 -41.49
C ILE A 116 -5.20 6.59 -42.33
N THR A 117 -5.41 7.64 -43.12
CA THR A 117 -4.33 8.28 -43.88
C THR A 117 -3.45 9.14 -42.99
N PHE A 118 -2.21 9.37 -43.40
CA PHE A 118 -1.30 10.27 -42.67
C PHE A 118 -1.86 11.70 -42.60
N GLU A 119 -2.57 12.17 -43.63
CA GLU A 119 -3.19 13.50 -43.65
C GLU A 119 -4.26 13.67 -42.56
N GLN A 120 -5.03 12.62 -42.29
CA GLN A 120 -6.00 12.61 -41.19
C GLN A 120 -5.33 12.74 -39.82
N PHE A 121 -4.18 12.09 -39.63
CA PHE A 121 -3.39 12.22 -38.41
C PHE A 121 -2.69 13.59 -38.32
N ALA A 122 -2.08 14.06 -39.40
CA ALA A 122 -1.40 15.35 -39.47
C ALA A 122 -2.36 16.54 -39.25
N GLY A 123 -3.65 16.34 -39.52
CA GLY A 123 -4.70 17.28 -39.20
C GLY A 123 -5.03 17.39 -37.71
N LEU A 124 -4.52 16.51 -36.83
CA LEU A 124 -4.73 16.58 -35.38
C LEU A 124 -3.64 17.44 -34.72
N ASP A 125 -4.06 18.47 -33.98
CA ASP A 125 -3.15 19.28 -33.17
C ASP A 125 -3.15 18.75 -31.73
N ILE A 126 -2.18 17.88 -31.44
CA ILE A 126 -1.98 17.30 -30.12
C ILE A 126 -0.81 18.01 -29.43
N ARG A 127 -1.03 18.47 -28.21
CA ARG A 127 -0.03 19.21 -27.43
C ARG A 127 0.11 18.69 -26.01
N THR A 128 1.23 19.02 -25.40
CA THR A 128 1.41 18.86 -23.96
C THR A 128 0.76 20.03 -23.21
N GLY A 129 0.17 19.75 -22.05
CA GLY A 129 -0.39 20.77 -21.17
C GLY A 129 -0.34 20.35 -19.71
N THR A 130 -0.50 21.32 -18.82
CA THR A 130 -0.49 21.09 -17.36
C THR A 130 -1.88 21.34 -16.78
N ILE A 131 -2.36 20.44 -15.92
CA ILE A 131 -3.64 20.63 -15.22
C ILE A 131 -3.45 21.69 -14.13
N LEU A 132 -4.15 22.81 -14.25
CA LEU A 132 -4.13 23.90 -13.27
C LEU A 132 -5.15 23.67 -12.15
N THR A 133 -6.37 23.27 -12.52
CA THR A 133 -7.46 23.05 -11.57
C THR A 133 -8.28 21.83 -11.97
N ALA A 134 -8.87 21.18 -10.97
CA ALA A 134 -9.75 20.03 -11.15
C ALA A 134 -10.96 20.13 -10.22
N GLU A 135 -12.16 20.07 -10.80
CA GLU A 135 -13.44 20.18 -10.07
C GLU A 135 -14.37 19.02 -10.45
N LYS A 136 -15.08 18.45 -9.48
CA LYS A 136 -16.13 17.45 -9.75
C LYS A 136 -17.33 18.13 -10.40
N VAL A 137 -17.79 17.62 -11.54
CA VAL A 137 -18.96 18.17 -12.23
C VAL A 137 -20.23 17.85 -11.45
N ALA A 138 -21.08 18.84 -11.21
CA ALA A 138 -22.34 18.63 -10.51
C ALA A 138 -23.23 17.62 -11.25
N LYS A 139 -23.94 16.75 -10.51
CA LYS A 139 -24.85 15.71 -11.04
C LYS A 139 -24.16 14.58 -11.81
N THR A 140 -22.88 14.32 -11.59
CA THR A 140 -22.19 13.16 -12.17
C THR A 140 -21.05 12.67 -11.31
N LYS A 141 -20.95 11.35 -11.12
CA LYS A 141 -19.85 10.74 -10.36
C LYS A 141 -18.62 10.43 -11.23
N LYS A 142 -18.77 10.55 -12.56
CA LYS A 142 -17.75 10.12 -13.54
C LYS A 142 -16.95 11.26 -14.19
N LEU A 143 -17.43 12.51 -14.15
CA LEU A 143 -16.79 13.59 -14.89
C LEU A 143 -16.09 14.59 -13.97
N LEU A 144 -14.88 14.97 -14.35
CA LEU A 144 -14.14 16.10 -13.81
C LEU A 144 -14.08 17.22 -14.85
N LYS A 145 -14.23 18.45 -14.39
CA LYS A 145 -13.93 19.67 -15.14
C LYS A 145 -12.51 20.06 -14.80
N LEU A 146 -11.67 20.14 -15.82
CA LEU A 146 -10.25 20.41 -15.72
C LEU A 146 -9.93 21.71 -16.46
N THR A 147 -9.16 22.60 -15.84
CA THR A 147 -8.55 23.72 -16.56
C THR A 147 -7.11 23.36 -16.87
N ILE A 148 -6.76 23.33 -18.14
CA ILE A 148 -5.44 22.92 -18.63
C ILE A 148 -4.75 24.12 -19.27
N ASP A 149 -3.51 24.35 -18.86
CA ASP A 149 -2.61 25.28 -19.53
C ASP A 149 -1.93 24.58 -20.72
N THR A 150 -2.27 25.02 -21.93
CA THR A 150 -1.68 24.51 -23.17
C THR A 150 -0.43 25.30 -23.58
N GLY A 151 0.00 26.30 -22.80
CA GLY A 151 1.07 27.23 -23.16
C GLY A 151 0.67 28.28 -24.21
N ILE A 152 -0.43 28.06 -24.93
CA ILE A 152 -1.04 29.02 -25.86
C ILE A 152 -2.19 29.74 -25.16
N ASP A 153 -3.06 28.95 -24.53
CA ASP A 153 -4.26 29.40 -23.84
C ASP A 153 -4.59 28.46 -22.67
N GLN A 154 -5.53 28.89 -21.83
CA GLN A 154 -6.12 28.02 -20.81
C GLN A 154 -7.46 27.50 -21.32
N ARG A 155 -7.62 26.18 -21.32
CA ARG A 155 -8.84 25.53 -21.83
C ARG A 155 -9.54 24.76 -20.75
N THR A 156 -10.86 24.76 -20.83
CA THR A 156 -11.70 23.90 -20.00
C THR A 156 -11.97 22.60 -20.74
N VAL A 157 -11.62 21.48 -20.11
CA VAL A 157 -11.87 20.13 -20.62
C VAL A 157 -12.67 19.33 -19.62
N VAL A 158 -13.69 18.62 -20.09
CA VAL A 158 -14.48 17.71 -19.28
C VAL A 158 -14.03 16.29 -19.56
N SER A 159 -13.50 15.59 -18.56
CA SER A 159 -12.96 14.24 -18.70
C SER A 159 -13.64 13.23 -17.78
N GLY A 160 -13.82 12.00 -18.27
CA GLY A 160 -14.51 10.89 -17.61
C GLY A 160 -13.71 10.16 -16.53
N ILE A 161 -12.82 10.85 -15.83
CA ILE A 161 -11.75 10.24 -15.01
C ILE A 161 -12.01 10.27 -13.50
N ALA A 162 -13.19 10.73 -13.08
CA ALA A 162 -13.49 10.94 -11.66
C ALA A 162 -13.52 9.64 -10.83
N GLU A 163 -13.68 8.48 -11.47
CA GLU A 163 -13.66 7.17 -10.79
C GLU A 163 -12.22 6.66 -10.56
N CYS A 164 -11.25 7.16 -11.33
CA CYS A 164 -9.85 6.69 -11.27
C CYS A 164 -8.91 7.66 -10.55
N PHE A 165 -9.25 8.95 -10.49
CA PHE A 165 -8.37 9.99 -9.97
C PHE A 165 -9.11 10.98 -9.07
N GLU A 166 -8.44 11.37 -7.97
CA GLU A 166 -8.88 12.47 -7.11
C GLU A 166 -8.41 13.83 -7.63
N CYS A 167 -9.20 14.87 -7.38
CA CYS A 167 -8.97 16.22 -7.91
C CYS A 167 -7.63 16.81 -7.45
N GLU A 168 -7.25 16.58 -6.20
CA GLU A 168 -6.00 17.11 -5.64
C GLU A 168 -4.78 16.42 -6.24
N ALA A 169 -4.89 15.14 -6.61
CA ALA A 169 -3.77 14.34 -7.10
C ALA A 169 -3.39 14.64 -8.55
N ILE A 170 -4.29 15.26 -9.32
CA ILE A 170 -4.09 15.52 -10.75
C ILE A 170 -3.67 16.96 -11.05
N ILE A 171 -3.81 17.89 -10.08
CA ILE A 171 -3.33 19.27 -10.23
C ILE A 171 -1.80 19.24 -10.34
N GLY A 172 -1.27 19.97 -11.33
CA GLY A 172 0.16 20.02 -11.65
C GLY A 172 0.66 18.88 -12.54
N GLN A 173 -0.17 17.87 -12.85
CA GLN A 173 0.25 16.81 -13.77
C GLN A 173 0.26 17.27 -15.22
N LYS A 174 1.23 16.74 -15.98
CA LYS A 174 1.34 16.93 -17.42
C LYS A 174 0.53 15.89 -18.16
N VAL A 175 -0.17 16.34 -19.19
CA VAL A 175 -1.07 15.52 -20.00
C VAL A 175 -0.94 15.86 -21.48
N SER A 176 -1.30 14.91 -22.33
CA SER A 176 -1.47 15.14 -23.77
C SER A 176 -2.91 15.55 -24.05
N ILE A 177 -3.11 16.64 -24.78
CA ILE A 177 -4.42 17.22 -25.11
C ILE A 177 -4.54 17.45 -26.62
N LEU A 178 -5.65 17.01 -27.20
CA LEU A 178 -6.06 17.37 -28.56
C LEU A 178 -6.76 18.73 -28.52
N VAL A 179 -6.18 19.75 -29.15
CA VAL A 179 -6.61 21.16 -29.03
C VAL A 179 -7.48 21.65 -30.19
N ASN A 180 -7.50 20.96 -31.33
CA ASN A 180 -8.27 21.37 -32.51
C ASN A 180 -9.52 20.52 -32.77
N LEU A 181 -10.04 19.84 -31.75
CA LEU A 181 -11.33 19.17 -31.80
C LEU A 181 -12.46 20.21 -31.64
N GLU A 182 -13.57 20.01 -32.35
CA GLU A 182 -14.75 20.87 -32.21
C GLU A 182 -15.24 20.93 -30.74
N PRO A 183 -15.45 22.13 -30.17
CA PRO A 183 -15.96 22.25 -28.81
C PRO A 183 -17.30 21.54 -28.66
N ARG A 184 -17.43 20.75 -27.59
CA ARG A 184 -18.66 20.01 -27.31
C ARG A 184 -19.17 20.34 -25.92
N GLU A 185 -20.46 20.63 -25.83
CA GLU A 185 -21.13 20.82 -24.54
C GLU A 185 -21.40 19.46 -23.88
N ILE A 186 -20.87 19.29 -22.67
CA ILE A 186 -21.03 18.09 -21.85
C ILE A 186 -21.61 18.52 -20.50
N LYS A 187 -22.88 18.17 -20.25
CA LYS A 187 -23.61 18.51 -19.02
C LYS A 187 -23.58 20.01 -18.66
N GLY A 188 -23.70 20.90 -19.65
CA GLY A 188 -23.71 22.35 -19.42
C GLY A 188 -22.32 23.00 -19.38
N ILE A 189 -21.25 22.24 -19.58
CA ILE A 189 -19.87 22.76 -19.61
C ILE A 189 -19.32 22.57 -21.03
N MET A 190 -18.77 23.63 -21.60
CA MET A 190 -18.13 23.60 -22.92
C MET A 190 -16.73 22.97 -22.81
N SER A 191 -16.55 21.76 -23.35
CA SER A 191 -15.25 21.08 -23.42
C SER A 191 -14.53 21.49 -24.70
N GLN A 192 -13.37 22.13 -24.57
CA GLN A 192 -12.59 22.71 -25.67
C GLN A 192 -11.34 21.88 -26.02
N GLY A 193 -11.44 20.56 -25.85
CA GLY A 193 -10.38 19.62 -26.14
C GLY A 193 -10.67 18.24 -25.55
N MET A 194 -9.72 17.33 -25.77
CA MET A 194 -9.78 15.96 -25.25
C MET A 194 -8.41 15.56 -24.69
N ILE A 195 -8.39 15.06 -23.46
CA ILE A 195 -7.17 14.50 -22.86
C ILE A 195 -6.97 13.07 -23.36
N LEU A 196 -5.76 12.75 -23.78
CA LEU A 196 -5.38 11.42 -24.21
C LEU A 196 -4.88 10.60 -23.02
N MET A 197 -5.42 9.39 -22.90
CA MET A 197 -5.10 8.44 -21.84
C MET A 197 -4.95 7.04 -22.41
N ALA A 198 -4.15 6.23 -21.74
CA ALA A 198 -4.13 4.79 -21.94
C ALA A 198 -5.19 4.17 -21.03
N GLU A 199 -5.97 3.26 -21.58
CA GLU A 199 -6.90 2.42 -20.84
C GLU A 199 -6.36 1.00 -20.81
N ASP A 200 -6.28 0.39 -19.63
CA ASP A 200 -5.93 -1.01 -19.52
C ASP A 200 -7.15 -1.94 -19.68
N ALA A 201 -6.83 -3.21 -19.78
CA ALA A 201 -7.73 -4.35 -19.74
C ALA A 201 -8.82 -4.31 -18.65
N ALA A 202 -8.54 -3.70 -17.50
CA ALA A 202 -9.43 -3.61 -16.35
C ALA A 202 -10.21 -2.28 -16.33
N GLY A 203 -10.10 -1.46 -17.38
CA GLY A 203 -10.74 -0.14 -17.47
C GLY A 203 -10.04 0.95 -16.64
N LYS A 204 -8.82 0.71 -16.16
CA LYS A 204 -8.02 1.71 -15.44
C LYS A 204 -7.38 2.66 -16.44
N LEU A 205 -7.53 3.95 -16.17
CA LEU A 205 -6.97 5.01 -17.01
C LEU A 205 -5.60 5.48 -16.48
N SER A 206 -4.70 5.80 -17.40
CA SER A 206 -3.40 6.42 -17.13
C SER A 206 -3.14 7.57 -18.09
N PHE A 207 -2.60 8.69 -17.58
CA PHE A 207 -2.22 9.81 -18.44
C PHE A 207 -1.08 9.43 -19.39
N VAL A 208 -1.16 9.93 -20.62
CA VAL A 208 -0.09 9.86 -21.60
C VAL A 208 0.66 11.19 -21.59
N HIS A 209 1.94 11.17 -21.28
CA HIS A 209 2.81 12.35 -21.27
C HIS A 209 4.23 11.97 -21.69
N PRO A 210 5.04 12.91 -22.22
CA PRO A 210 6.44 12.63 -22.53
C PRO A 210 7.23 12.28 -21.26
N VAL A 211 8.18 11.35 -21.39
CA VAL A 211 9.07 10.93 -20.29
C VAL A 211 9.99 12.08 -19.86
N ALA A 212 10.46 12.86 -20.83
CA ALA A 212 11.20 14.09 -20.56
C ALA A 212 10.24 15.24 -20.25
N ASP A 213 10.66 16.12 -19.35
CA ASP A 213 9.88 17.30 -19.00
C ASP A 213 9.86 18.31 -20.16
N MET A 214 8.70 18.47 -20.80
CA MET A 214 8.49 19.36 -21.96
C MET A 214 7.63 20.56 -21.58
N HIS A 215 7.93 21.75 -22.12
CA HIS A 215 7.13 22.95 -21.89
C HIS A 215 5.68 22.78 -22.36
N ASN A 216 4.73 23.47 -21.71
CA ASN A 216 3.34 23.49 -22.15
C ASN A 216 3.26 24.00 -23.59
N GLY A 217 2.50 23.31 -24.43
CA GLY A 217 2.32 23.66 -25.84
C GLY A 217 3.26 22.96 -26.81
N ALA A 218 4.18 22.13 -26.31
CA ALA A 218 5.01 21.28 -27.16
C ALA A 218 4.13 20.34 -28.01
N VAL A 219 4.39 20.30 -29.31
CA VAL A 219 3.63 19.53 -30.30
C VAL A 219 3.98 18.05 -30.20
N ILE A 220 2.96 17.19 -30.16
CA ILE A 220 3.06 15.74 -30.20
C ILE A 220 2.79 15.28 -31.63
N ARG A 221 3.74 14.55 -32.22
CA ARG A 221 3.71 14.08 -33.61
C ARG A 221 4.31 12.69 -33.73
#